data_AF-A0A970JDK2-F1
#
_entry.id   AF-A0A970JDK2-F1
#
_cell.length_a   1.000
_cell.length_b   1.000
_cell.length_c   1.000
_cell.angle_alpha   90.00
_cell.angle_beta   90.00
_cell.angle_gamma   90.00
#
_symmetry.space_group_name_H-M   'P 1'
#
loop_
_entity.id
_entity.type
_entity.pdbx_description
1 polymer ?
#
loop_
_entity_poly.entity_id
_entity_poly.type
_entity_poly.pdbx_seq_one_letter_code
_entity_poly.pdbx_strand_id
1 'polypeptide(L)'
;VLSELILLPFIKNVLVPFFRRLILPYRLPKILNNILIGEYGIFSIGFEWVLGLILPYVTLFYVVFSFLEDCGFLPRLAVLFDGIMKKFGASGTSLIPLLMGYGCAVPAVLATRGLPSKKERIIVTCLVSFAVPCISQTGALVTLLSSYSVFMFLGLIVLAFLVLLLVGTIAGKIVAGHVEPMVLEIPNFLIPEKKAYFKKLKIRLKSFIFEAEGPMFLAIFLAAFLKETGLLEFIASLFDVVLSKFLGLPKEAVIFLILGIIRREMAVAPLISLNLTPLQVFVGAAVSLFYLPCLSVFGVITKEFNLKTAILIGLSTFVCAILIGGAINFIGHLIL
;
A
#
# COMPACT_ATOMS: atom_id res chain seq x y z
N VAL A 1 -13.54 12.02 10.48
CA VAL A 1 -13.72 12.95 11.63
C VAL A 1 -12.46 13.76 11.95
N LEU A 2 -11.41 13.23 12.62
CA LEU A 2 -10.22 14.05 13.00
C LEU A 2 -9.44 14.63 11.80
N SER A 3 -9.24 13.83 10.75
CA SER A 3 -8.59 14.28 9.51
C SER A 3 -9.45 15.31 8.74
N GLU A 4 -10.76 15.05 8.60
CA GLU A 4 -11.70 15.96 7.90
C GLU A 4 -12.03 17.25 8.65
N LEU A 5 -12.19 17.24 9.97
CA LEU A 5 -12.60 18.43 10.74
C LEU A 5 -11.44 19.36 11.07
N ILE A 6 -10.22 18.84 11.26
CA ILE A 6 -9.12 19.63 11.84
C ILE A 6 -7.94 19.73 10.88
N LEU A 7 -7.45 18.61 10.34
CA LEU A 7 -6.21 18.64 9.54
C LEU A 7 -6.41 19.12 8.11
N LEU A 8 -7.43 18.62 7.39
CA LEU A 8 -7.73 19.04 6.03
C LEU A 8 -8.02 20.54 5.90
N PRO A 9 -8.85 21.18 6.76
CA PRO A 9 -9.03 22.62 6.70
C PRO A 9 -7.79 23.40 7.12
N PHE A 10 -7.00 22.91 8.09
CA PHE A 10 -5.73 23.54 8.46
C PHE A 10 -4.73 23.53 7.30
N ILE A 11 -4.64 22.41 6.57
CA ILE A 11 -3.72 22.30 5.44
C ILE A 11 -4.18 23.17 4.26
N LYS A 12 -5.46 23.09 3.88
CA LYS A 12 -6.00 23.86 2.75
C LYS A 12 -6.03 25.36 3.02
N ASN A 13 -6.26 25.79 4.26
CA ASN A 13 -6.42 27.22 4.59
C ASN A 13 -5.15 27.88 5.15
N VAL A 14 -4.18 27.11 5.67
CA VAL A 14 -2.95 27.67 6.26
C VAL A 14 -1.72 27.24 5.48
N LEU A 15 -1.55 25.94 5.22
CA LEU A 15 -0.31 25.40 4.66
C LEU A 15 -0.18 25.66 3.14
N VAL A 16 -1.22 25.34 2.36
CA VAL A 16 -1.26 25.56 0.90
C VAL A 16 -1.10 27.05 0.54
N PRO A 17 -1.83 28.00 1.16
CA PRO A 17 -1.62 29.43 0.87
C PRO A 17 -0.29 29.97 1.40
N PHE A 18 0.31 29.38 2.44
CA PHE A 18 1.66 29.72 2.90
C PHE A 18 2.72 29.36 1.84
N PHE A 19 2.70 28.13 1.33
CA PHE A 19 3.60 27.73 0.24
C PHE A 19 3.35 28.54 -1.04
N ARG A 20 2.08 28.83 -1.36
CA ARG A 20 1.73 29.68 -2.50
C ARG A 20 2.31 31.09 -2.36
N ARG A 21 2.25 31.71 -1.18
CA ARG A 21 2.88 33.02 -0.89
C ARG A 21 4.40 32.99 -0.92
N LEU A 22 5.03 31.87 -0.56
CA LEU A 22 6.48 31.71 -0.53
C LEU A 22 7.09 31.51 -1.95
N ILE A 23 6.37 30.86 -2.86
CA ILE A 23 6.90 30.45 -4.18
C ILE A 23 6.51 31.44 -5.30
N LEU A 24 5.35 32.11 -5.21
CA LEU A 24 4.93 33.14 -6.16
C LEU A 24 5.94 34.30 -6.39
N PRO A 25 6.75 34.73 -5.40
CA PRO A 25 7.76 35.78 -5.60
C PRO A 25 8.92 35.38 -6.52
N TYR A 26 9.20 34.09 -6.69
CA TYR A 26 10.44 33.62 -7.33
C TYR A 26 10.39 33.51 -8.87
N ARG A 27 9.27 33.90 -9.51
CA ARG A 27 9.10 33.99 -10.99
C ARG A 27 9.71 32.82 -11.77
N LEU A 28 9.49 31.60 -11.27
CA LEU A 28 10.00 30.37 -11.87
C LEU A 28 9.36 30.07 -13.24
N PRO A 29 10.07 29.38 -14.16
CA PRO A 29 9.51 28.96 -15.44
C PRO A 29 8.24 28.12 -15.24
N LYS A 30 7.26 28.25 -16.16
CA LYS A 30 5.91 27.65 -16.04
C LYS A 30 5.91 26.17 -15.68
N ILE A 31 6.84 25.38 -16.24
CA ILE A 31 7.03 23.95 -15.92
C ILE A 31 7.38 23.74 -14.43
N LEU A 32 8.33 24.52 -13.89
CA LEU A 32 8.70 24.39 -12.47
C LEU A 32 7.56 24.86 -11.57
N ASN A 33 6.83 25.89 -11.96
CA ASN A 33 5.67 26.37 -11.20
C ASN A 33 4.53 25.32 -11.17
N ASN A 34 4.29 24.60 -12.26
CA ASN A 34 3.34 23.48 -12.29
C ASN A 34 3.83 22.26 -11.49
N ILE A 35 5.12 21.92 -11.52
CA ILE A 35 5.70 20.82 -10.74
C ILE A 35 5.67 21.12 -9.23
N LEU A 36 5.80 22.40 -8.84
CA LEU A 36 5.76 22.80 -7.42
C LEU A 36 4.34 23.08 -6.90
N ILE A 37 3.47 23.75 -7.68
CA ILE A 37 2.15 24.28 -7.24
C ILE A 37 0.96 23.77 -8.08
N GLY A 38 1.19 23.06 -9.19
CA GLY A 38 0.10 22.58 -10.04
C GLY A 38 -0.83 21.57 -9.35
N GLU A 39 -1.84 21.08 -10.06
CA GLU A 39 -2.79 20.08 -9.54
C GLU A 39 -2.13 18.81 -9.00
N TYR A 40 -0.88 18.53 -9.40
CA TYR A 40 -0.06 17.41 -8.92
C TYR A 40 1.23 17.86 -8.23
N GLY A 41 1.26 19.12 -7.78
CA GLY A 41 2.46 19.77 -7.28
C GLY A 41 2.99 19.16 -5.99
N ILE A 42 4.32 19.04 -5.90
CA ILE A 42 5.02 18.39 -4.77
C ILE A 42 4.68 19.04 -3.43
N PHE A 43 4.52 20.38 -3.40
CA PHE A 43 4.26 21.08 -2.15
C PHE A 43 2.80 21.01 -1.71
N SER A 44 1.86 20.99 -2.66
CA SER A 44 0.44 20.88 -2.33
C SER A 44 0.09 19.44 -1.96
N ILE A 45 0.32 18.48 -2.87
CA ILE A 45 -0.03 17.07 -2.62
C ILE A 45 0.95 16.41 -1.63
N GLY A 46 2.25 16.64 -1.75
CA GLY A 46 3.22 15.95 -0.90
C GLY A 46 3.01 16.21 0.59
N PHE A 47 2.90 17.49 0.98
CA PHE A 47 2.70 17.84 2.39
C PHE A 47 1.26 17.63 2.86
N GLU A 48 0.24 17.90 2.02
CA GLU A 48 -1.15 17.70 2.41
C GLU A 48 -1.46 16.24 2.73
N TRP A 49 -0.93 15.32 1.94
CA TRP A 49 -1.20 13.91 2.13
C TRP A 49 -0.39 13.32 3.29
N VAL A 50 0.89 13.68 3.40
CA VAL A 50 1.78 13.30 4.52
C VAL A 50 1.20 13.73 5.85
N LEU A 51 0.95 15.03 6.01
CA LEU A 51 0.52 15.57 7.30
C LEU A 51 -0.97 15.31 7.53
N GLY A 52 -1.81 15.48 6.50
CA GLY A 52 -3.26 15.51 6.64
C GLY A 52 -3.94 14.15 6.70
N LEU A 53 -3.41 13.18 5.94
CA LEU A 53 -3.98 11.85 5.86
C LEU A 53 -3.08 10.85 6.58
N ILE A 54 -1.83 10.71 6.17
CA ILE A 54 -1.00 9.54 6.54
C ILE A 54 -0.61 9.55 8.01
N LEU A 55 -0.07 10.68 8.49
CA LEU A 55 0.45 10.79 9.84
C LEU A 55 -0.59 10.41 10.91
N PRO A 56 -1.85 10.90 10.90
CA PRO A 56 -2.84 10.49 11.89
C PRO A 56 -3.24 9.02 11.78
N TYR A 57 -3.45 8.48 10.58
CA TYR A 57 -3.82 7.06 10.40
C TYR A 57 -2.71 6.12 10.87
N VAL A 58 -1.47 6.39 10.48
CA VAL A 58 -0.30 5.57 10.85
C VAL A 58 0.01 5.70 12.33
N THR A 59 -0.14 6.90 12.92
CA THR A 59 0.01 7.10 14.37
C THR A 59 -1.00 6.26 15.15
N LEU A 60 -2.27 6.30 14.77
CA LEU A 60 -3.32 5.53 15.44
C LEU A 60 -3.08 4.02 15.29
N PHE A 61 -2.67 3.58 14.10
CA PHE A 61 -2.27 2.18 13.87
C PHE A 61 -1.12 1.77 14.80
N TYR A 62 -0.05 2.55 14.89
CA TYR A 62 1.09 2.21 15.75
C TYR A 62 0.76 2.28 17.24
N VAL A 63 -0.10 3.20 17.67
CA VAL A 63 -0.61 3.26 19.05
C VAL A 63 -1.24 1.92 19.42
N VAL A 64 -2.17 1.40 18.61
CA VAL A 64 -2.83 0.13 18.86
C VAL A 64 -1.86 -1.04 18.71
N PHE A 65 -1.06 -1.05 17.64
CA PHE A 65 -0.13 -2.15 17.36
C PHE A 65 0.94 -2.28 18.43
N SER A 66 1.57 -1.18 18.86
CA SER A 66 2.56 -1.20 19.95
C SER A 66 1.95 -1.59 21.28
N PHE A 67 0.69 -1.24 21.53
CA PHE A 67 -0.02 -1.70 22.72
C PHE A 67 -0.21 -3.24 22.70
N LEU A 68 -0.65 -3.80 21.57
CA LEU A 68 -0.81 -5.25 21.42
C LEU A 68 0.52 -6.01 21.51
N GLU A 69 1.60 -5.40 21.00
CA GLU A 69 2.95 -5.94 21.07
C GLU A 69 3.47 -5.98 22.51
N ASP A 70 3.40 -4.86 23.23
CA ASP A 70 3.92 -4.72 24.59
C ASP A 70 3.06 -5.49 25.62
N CYS A 71 1.75 -5.67 25.36
CA CYS A 71 0.88 -6.54 26.14
C CYS A 71 1.21 -8.04 26.00
N GLY A 72 2.07 -8.42 25.04
CA GLY A 72 2.38 -9.83 24.78
C GLY A 72 1.29 -10.57 23.99
N PHE A 73 0.34 -9.87 23.38
CA PHE A 73 -0.73 -10.47 22.57
C PHE A 73 -0.19 -10.99 21.23
N LEU A 74 0.69 -10.24 20.55
CA LEU A 74 1.27 -10.64 19.27
C LEU A 74 2.09 -11.96 19.35
N PRO A 75 2.96 -12.18 20.36
CA PRO A 75 3.60 -13.47 20.61
C PRO A 75 2.62 -14.66 20.71
N ARG A 76 1.49 -14.49 21.40
CA ARG A 76 0.49 -15.55 21.55
C ARG A 76 -0.23 -15.84 20.23
N LEU A 77 -0.57 -14.80 19.48
CA LEU A 77 -1.10 -14.95 18.12
C LEU A 77 -0.11 -15.69 17.22
N ALA A 78 1.18 -15.38 17.30
CA ALA A 78 2.21 -16.07 16.52
C ALA A 78 2.21 -17.58 16.79
N VAL A 79 2.10 -18.00 18.07
CA VAL A 79 2.00 -19.43 18.44
C VAL A 79 0.71 -20.06 17.92
N LEU A 80 -0.43 -19.38 18.04
CA LEU A 80 -1.73 -19.89 17.59
C LEU A 80 -1.76 -20.12 16.06
N PHE A 81 -1.14 -19.23 15.30
CA PHE A 81 -1.10 -19.26 13.85
C PHE A 81 0.10 -20.01 13.27
N ASP A 82 0.99 -20.57 14.10
CA ASP A 82 2.18 -21.29 13.65
C ASP A 82 1.83 -22.45 12.71
N GLY A 83 0.77 -23.20 13.02
CA GLY A 83 0.29 -24.29 12.16
C GLY A 83 -0.19 -23.82 10.78
N ILE A 84 -0.76 -22.61 10.69
CA ILE A 84 -1.21 -22.03 9.41
C ILE A 84 0.01 -21.49 8.64
N MET A 85 0.91 -20.78 9.31
CA MET A 85 2.12 -20.24 8.68
C MET A 85 3.05 -21.34 8.14
N LYS A 86 3.15 -22.48 8.84
CA LYS A 86 3.91 -23.64 8.36
C LYS A 86 3.41 -24.17 7.02
N LYS A 87 2.10 -24.08 6.73
CA LYS A 87 1.54 -24.46 5.42
C LYS A 87 2.02 -23.56 4.29
N PHE A 88 2.36 -22.30 4.58
CA PHE A 88 2.99 -21.37 3.63
C PHE A 88 4.52 -21.47 3.62
N GLY A 89 5.11 -22.36 4.41
CA GLY A 89 6.56 -22.47 4.55
C GLY A 89 7.17 -21.32 5.35
N ALA A 90 6.46 -20.81 6.35
CA ALA A 90 6.93 -19.78 7.28
C ALA A 90 6.67 -20.15 8.75
N SER A 91 7.35 -19.49 9.69
CA SER A 91 7.12 -19.67 11.13
C SER A 91 5.97 -18.81 11.64
N GLY A 92 5.37 -19.14 12.78
CA GLY A 92 4.36 -18.29 13.43
C GLY A 92 4.80 -16.84 13.67
N THR A 93 6.10 -16.60 13.88
CA THR A 93 6.66 -15.24 14.06
C THR A 93 6.48 -14.35 12.83
N SER A 94 6.35 -14.95 11.64
CA SER A 94 6.08 -14.26 10.37
C SER A 94 4.71 -13.57 10.34
N LEU A 95 3.78 -13.94 11.23
CA LEU A 95 2.49 -13.28 11.35
C LEU A 95 2.62 -11.81 11.80
N ILE A 96 3.59 -11.50 12.66
CA ILE A 96 3.78 -10.15 13.23
C ILE A 96 4.04 -9.12 12.11
N PRO A 97 5.06 -9.30 11.23
CA PRO A 97 5.27 -8.39 10.10
C PRO A 97 4.12 -8.42 9.09
N LEU A 98 3.45 -9.55 8.89
CA LEU A 98 2.27 -9.63 8.01
C LEU A 98 1.14 -8.73 8.52
N LEU A 99 0.83 -8.77 9.81
CA LEU A 99 -0.16 -7.89 10.46
C LEU A 99 0.27 -6.42 10.39
N MET A 100 1.58 -6.16 10.52
CA MET A 100 2.11 -4.80 10.38
C MET A 100 1.91 -4.24 8.94
N GLY A 101 1.82 -5.11 7.93
CA GLY A 101 1.55 -4.75 6.54
C GLY A 101 0.20 -4.06 6.32
N TYR A 102 -0.82 -4.41 7.12
CA TYR A 102 -2.12 -3.75 7.06
C TYR A 102 -2.05 -2.27 7.46
N GLY A 103 -1.05 -1.87 8.24
CA GLY A 103 -0.75 -0.46 8.47
C GLY A 103 -0.05 0.14 7.25
N CYS A 104 1.18 -0.27 7.02
CA CYS A 104 1.96 0.12 5.84
C CYS A 104 2.92 -1.00 5.45
N ALA A 105 3.03 -1.28 4.16
CA ALA A 105 3.92 -2.31 3.65
C ALA A 105 5.42 -2.00 3.83
N VAL A 106 5.83 -0.71 3.84
CA VAL A 106 7.24 -0.31 4.03
C VAL A 106 7.80 -0.83 5.37
N PRO A 107 7.24 -0.44 6.53
CA PRO A 107 7.76 -0.91 7.81
C PRO A 107 7.56 -2.42 7.97
N ALA A 108 6.52 -3.00 7.38
CA ALA A 108 6.29 -4.45 7.42
C ALA A 108 7.43 -5.23 6.77
N VAL A 109 7.89 -4.80 5.60
CA VAL A 109 9.06 -5.38 4.92
C VAL A 109 10.33 -5.21 5.76
N LEU A 110 10.53 -4.04 6.38
CA LEU A 110 11.68 -3.81 7.27
C LEU A 110 11.63 -4.69 8.54
N ALA A 111 10.45 -4.92 9.10
CA ALA A 111 10.28 -5.80 10.26
C ALA A 111 10.58 -7.27 9.97
N THR A 112 10.60 -7.68 8.69
CA THR A 112 11.04 -9.04 8.33
C THR A 112 12.50 -9.30 8.72
N ARG A 113 13.33 -8.28 8.95
CA ARG A 113 14.71 -8.45 9.45
C ARG A 113 14.80 -9.24 10.75
N GLY A 114 13.73 -9.25 11.56
CA GLY A 114 13.65 -10.04 12.78
C GLY A 114 13.32 -11.51 12.57
N LEU A 115 13.02 -11.96 11.34
CA LEU A 115 12.73 -13.36 11.04
C LEU A 115 14.03 -14.16 10.85
N PRO A 116 14.06 -15.42 11.30
CA PRO A 116 15.28 -16.23 11.34
C PRO A 116 15.81 -16.54 9.94
N SER A 117 14.94 -16.96 9.02
CA SER A 117 15.34 -17.45 7.71
C SER A 117 15.09 -16.41 6.59
N LYS A 118 16.00 -16.34 5.62
CA LYS A 118 15.81 -15.51 4.41
C LYS A 118 14.58 -15.96 3.60
N LYS A 119 14.24 -17.25 3.66
CA LYS A 119 13.04 -17.81 3.05
C LYS A 119 11.77 -17.17 3.62
N GLU A 120 11.64 -17.14 4.94
CA GLU A 120 10.50 -16.50 5.62
C GLU A 120 10.39 -15.02 5.27
N ARG A 121 11.53 -14.31 5.24
CA ARG A 121 11.58 -12.89 4.86
C ARG A 121 11.01 -12.62 3.48
N ILE A 122 11.37 -13.45 2.49
CA ILE A 122 10.87 -13.32 1.12
C ILE A 122 9.38 -13.68 1.06
N ILE A 123 8.95 -14.77 1.71
CA ILE A 123 7.54 -15.20 1.71
C ILE A 123 6.64 -14.12 2.30
N VAL A 124 6.99 -13.56 3.46
CA VAL A 124 6.23 -12.48 4.08
C VAL A 124 6.20 -11.24 3.21
N THR A 125 7.34 -10.86 2.62
CA THR A 125 7.42 -9.72 1.70
C THR A 125 6.51 -9.90 0.49
N CYS A 126 6.45 -11.11 -0.08
CA CYS A 126 5.52 -11.44 -1.16
C CYS A 126 4.06 -11.34 -0.67
N LEU A 127 3.71 -11.95 0.47
CA LEU A 127 2.35 -11.90 1.01
C LEU A 127 1.87 -10.46 1.23
N VAL A 128 2.72 -9.63 1.85
CA VAL A 128 2.44 -8.20 2.09
C VAL A 128 2.28 -7.44 0.77
N SER A 129 3.12 -7.73 -0.22
CA SER A 129 3.08 -7.02 -1.52
C SER A 129 1.86 -7.40 -2.36
N PHE A 130 1.42 -8.66 -2.31
CA PHE A 130 0.32 -9.16 -3.13
C PHE A 130 -1.05 -8.88 -2.53
N ALA A 131 -1.29 -9.28 -1.28
CA ALA A 131 -2.66 -9.47 -0.79
C ALA A 131 -3.03 -8.55 0.39
N VAL A 132 -2.07 -7.83 0.97
CA VAL A 132 -2.31 -6.99 2.14
C VAL A 132 -2.55 -5.55 1.71
N PRO A 133 -3.81 -5.05 1.77
CA PRO A 133 -4.07 -3.63 1.57
C PRO A 133 -3.55 -2.82 2.77
N CYS A 134 -2.87 -1.72 2.50
CA CYS A 134 -2.50 -0.76 3.54
C CYS A 134 -3.73 0.00 4.06
N ILE A 135 -3.63 0.61 5.24
CA ILE A 135 -4.75 1.27 5.91
C ILE A 135 -5.37 2.41 5.07
N SER A 136 -4.56 3.10 4.25
CA SER A 136 -5.06 4.13 3.34
C SER A 136 -5.85 3.53 2.18
N GLN A 137 -5.40 2.40 1.66
CA GLN A 137 -6.05 1.70 0.56
C GLN A 137 -7.34 1.00 1.02
N THR A 138 -7.36 0.39 2.20
CA THR A 138 -8.60 -0.18 2.76
C THR A 138 -9.67 0.89 2.92
N GLY A 139 -9.31 2.06 3.45
CA GLY A 139 -10.22 3.20 3.54
C GLY A 139 -10.80 3.61 2.18
N ALA A 140 -9.94 3.79 1.17
CA ALA A 140 -10.38 4.17 -0.17
C ALA A 140 -11.27 3.11 -0.83
N LEU A 141 -10.96 1.82 -0.66
CA LEU A 141 -11.76 0.70 -1.19
C LEU A 141 -13.12 0.64 -0.50
N VAL A 142 -13.18 0.81 0.81
CA VAL A 142 -14.44 0.88 1.55
C VAL A 142 -15.30 2.03 1.02
N THR A 143 -14.73 3.22 0.82
CA THR A 143 -15.47 4.36 0.28
C THR A 143 -15.98 4.08 -1.14
N LEU A 144 -15.15 3.52 -2.02
CA LEU A 144 -15.53 3.22 -3.40
C LEU A 144 -16.64 2.16 -3.49
N LEU A 145 -16.52 1.06 -2.74
CA LEU A 145 -17.45 -0.08 -2.83
C LEU A 145 -18.73 0.15 -2.01
N SER A 146 -18.66 0.88 -0.90
CA SER A 146 -19.82 1.17 -0.06
C SER A 146 -20.88 2.03 -0.78
N SER A 147 -20.48 2.83 -1.77
CA SER A 147 -21.42 3.58 -2.60
C SER A 147 -22.30 2.71 -3.49
N TYR A 148 -21.91 1.45 -3.74
CA TYR A 148 -22.65 0.54 -4.60
C TYR A 148 -23.28 -0.63 -3.83
N SER A 149 -22.49 -1.43 -3.10
CA SER A 149 -23.03 -2.55 -2.32
C SER A 149 -22.02 -3.12 -1.32
N VAL A 150 -22.49 -3.44 -0.12
CA VAL A 150 -21.71 -4.12 0.94
C VAL A 150 -21.23 -5.50 0.49
N PHE A 151 -22.01 -6.20 -0.33
CA PHE A 151 -21.65 -7.54 -0.83
C PHE A 151 -20.43 -7.51 -1.76
N MET A 152 -20.23 -6.43 -2.51
CA MET A 152 -19.04 -6.28 -3.35
C MET A 152 -17.78 -6.09 -2.51
N PHE A 153 -17.85 -5.34 -1.42
CA PHE A 153 -16.73 -5.23 -0.50
C PHE A 153 -16.38 -6.58 0.16
N LEU A 154 -17.39 -7.34 0.57
CA LEU A 154 -17.19 -8.70 1.10
C LEU A 154 -16.56 -9.63 0.05
N GLY A 155 -17.03 -9.57 -1.19
CA GLY A 155 -16.45 -10.32 -2.31
C GLY A 155 -14.98 -9.98 -2.54
N LEU A 156 -14.61 -8.70 -2.43
CA LEU A 156 -13.21 -8.27 -2.55
C LEU A 156 -12.34 -8.82 -1.41
N ILE A 157 -12.83 -8.83 -0.17
CA ILE A 157 -12.10 -9.40 0.98
C ILE A 157 -11.89 -10.90 0.78
N VAL A 158 -12.92 -11.63 0.36
CA VAL A 158 -12.82 -13.07 0.11
C VAL A 158 -11.81 -13.34 -1.01
N LEU A 159 -11.85 -12.56 -2.09
CA LEU A 159 -10.88 -12.63 -3.17
C LEU A 159 -9.45 -12.36 -2.68
N ALA A 160 -9.26 -11.31 -1.87
CA ALA A 160 -7.97 -10.98 -1.27
C ALA A 160 -7.42 -12.13 -0.42
N PHE A 161 -8.29 -12.75 0.38
CA PHE A 161 -7.93 -13.89 1.20
C PHE A 161 -7.55 -15.12 0.35
N LEU A 162 -8.32 -15.43 -0.69
CA LEU A 162 -8.00 -16.53 -1.61
C LEU A 162 -6.66 -16.31 -2.31
N VAL A 163 -6.39 -15.09 -2.79
CA VAL A 163 -5.10 -14.74 -3.40
C VAL A 163 -3.97 -14.85 -2.38
N LEU A 164 -4.19 -14.44 -1.13
CA LEU A 164 -3.22 -14.60 -0.05
C LEU A 164 -2.85 -16.08 0.16
N LEU A 165 -3.84 -16.98 0.21
CA LEU A 165 -3.62 -18.42 0.34
C LEU A 165 -2.83 -18.99 -0.85
N LEU A 166 -3.22 -18.61 -2.07
CA LEU A 166 -2.55 -19.06 -3.30
C LEU A 166 -1.11 -18.57 -3.36
N VAL A 167 -0.88 -17.27 -3.16
CA VAL A 167 0.47 -16.69 -3.19
C VAL A 167 1.33 -17.27 -2.08
N GLY A 168 0.79 -17.46 -0.87
CA GLY A 168 1.52 -18.07 0.25
C GLY A 168 1.97 -19.50 -0.05
N THR A 169 1.08 -20.34 -0.60
CA THR A 169 1.42 -21.73 -0.94
C THR A 169 2.40 -21.83 -2.11
N ILE A 170 2.25 -20.98 -3.12
CA ILE A 170 3.16 -20.91 -4.27
C ILE A 170 4.54 -20.40 -3.81
N ALA A 171 4.59 -19.31 -3.04
CA ALA A 171 5.84 -18.77 -2.51
C ALA A 171 6.57 -19.77 -1.61
N GLY A 172 5.83 -20.51 -0.76
CA GLY A 172 6.41 -21.55 0.09
C GLY A 172 7.08 -22.69 -0.69
N LYS A 173 6.58 -23.02 -1.89
CA LYS A 173 7.13 -24.04 -2.80
C LYS A 173 8.29 -23.51 -3.65
N ILE A 174 8.20 -22.27 -4.14
CA ILE A 174 9.20 -21.66 -5.03
C ILE A 174 10.46 -21.24 -4.24
N VAL A 175 10.27 -20.69 -3.04
CA VAL A 175 11.40 -20.16 -2.25
C VAL A 175 12.12 -21.31 -1.56
N ALA A 176 13.35 -21.58 -2.01
CA ALA A 176 14.24 -22.56 -1.39
C ALA A 176 14.71 -22.10 0.00
N GLY A 177 14.80 -23.02 0.94
CA GLY A 177 15.28 -22.78 2.30
C GLY A 177 14.54 -23.59 3.36
N HIS A 178 15.15 -23.65 4.54
CA HIS A 178 14.59 -24.31 5.73
C HIS A 178 13.88 -23.27 6.60
N VAL A 179 12.75 -23.68 7.18
CA VAL A 179 12.04 -22.91 8.21
C VAL A 179 12.61 -23.37 9.54
N GLU A 180 13.18 -22.43 10.30
CA GLU A 180 13.70 -22.76 11.62
C GLU A 180 12.54 -22.99 12.60
N PRO A 181 12.65 -23.99 13.48
CA PRO A 181 11.63 -24.24 14.49
C PRO A 181 11.48 -23.02 15.38
N MET A 182 10.25 -22.54 15.52
CA MET A 182 9.92 -21.40 16.36
C MET A 182 10.18 -21.73 17.83
N VAL A 183 11.18 -21.07 18.42
CA VAL A 183 11.42 -21.06 19.87
C VAL A 183 11.06 -19.66 20.37
N LEU A 184 9.82 -19.47 20.79
CA LEU A 184 9.34 -18.21 21.33
C LEU A 184 8.93 -18.40 22.78
N GLU A 185 9.60 -17.71 23.70
CA GLU A 185 9.13 -17.58 25.08
C GLU A 185 7.87 -16.72 25.09
N ILE A 186 6.76 -17.26 25.59
CA ILE A 186 5.49 -16.54 25.62
C ILE A 186 5.50 -15.59 26.82
N PRO A 187 5.47 -14.26 26.61
CA PRO A 187 5.43 -13.32 27.72
C PRO A 187 4.09 -13.38 28.46
N ASN A 188 4.15 -13.05 29.75
CA ASN A 188 2.95 -12.79 30.55
C ASN A 188 2.23 -11.54 30.03
N PHE A 189 0.90 -11.49 30.24
CA PHE A 189 0.15 -10.27 29.95
C PHE A 189 0.62 -9.17 30.91
N LEU A 190 1.21 -8.12 30.36
CA LEU A 190 1.73 -6.99 31.11
C LEU A 190 1.09 -5.71 30.60
N ILE A 191 0.79 -4.77 31.51
CA ILE A 191 0.36 -3.44 31.11
C ILE A 191 1.61 -2.66 30.66
N PRO A 192 1.61 -2.04 29.47
CA PRO A 192 2.79 -1.36 28.95
C PRO A 192 3.19 -0.16 29.83
N GLU A 193 4.48 -0.03 30.08
CA GLU A 193 5.02 1.14 30.77
C GLU A 193 4.86 2.39 29.89
N LYS A 194 4.13 3.40 30.38
CA LYS A 194 3.79 4.61 29.61
C LYS A 194 5.03 5.28 28.97
N LYS A 195 6.14 5.39 29.70
CA LYS A 195 7.36 6.06 29.19
C LYS A 195 8.01 5.28 28.05
N ALA A 196 8.18 3.97 28.22
CA ALA A 196 8.73 3.09 27.20
C ALA A 196 7.85 3.07 25.95
N TYR A 197 6.54 2.98 26.15
CA TYR A 197 5.53 2.99 25.10
C TYR A 197 5.61 4.26 24.22
N PHE A 198 5.56 5.45 24.81
CA PHE A 198 5.64 6.70 24.03
C PHE A 198 7.00 6.89 23.35
N LYS A 199 8.09 6.43 23.98
CA LYS A 199 9.44 6.45 23.36
C LYS A 199 9.48 5.53 22.13
N LYS A 200 8.92 4.32 22.24
CA LYS A 200 8.83 3.33 21.14
C LYS A 200 8.00 3.88 19.98
N LEU A 201 6.83 4.47 20.27
CA LEU A 201 5.99 5.13 19.26
C LEU A 201 6.74 6.25 18.54
N LYS A 202 7.44 7.13 19.28
CA LYS A 202 8.19 8.24 18.69
C LYS A 202 9.30 7.75 17.75
N ILE A 203 10.01 6.68 18.12
CA ILE A 203 11.05 6.09 17.27
C ILE A 203 10.43 5.48 16.00
N ARG A 204 9.33 4.73 16.11
CA ARG A 204 8.65 4.14 14.96
C ARG A 204 8.11 5.18 14.00
N LEU A 205 7.47 6.23 14.50
CA LEU A 205 6.97 7.34 13.69
C LEU A 205 8.10 8.10 12.99
N LYS A 206 9.21 8.33 13.69
CA LYS A 206 10.40 8.94 13.08
C LYS A 206 10.95 8.05 11.96
N SER A 207 11.11 6.74 12.20
CA SER A 207 11.57 5.78 11.18
C SER A 207 10.66 5.78 9.96
N PHE A 208 9.34 5.78 10.19
CA PHE A 208 8.34 5.82 9.12
C PHE A 208 8.50 7.05 8.22
N ILE A 209 8.65 8.26 8.79
CA ILE A 209 8.82 9.48 8.01
C ILE A 209 10.10 9.40 7.14
N PHE A 210 11.23 8.97 7.71
CA PHE A 210 12.49 8.92 6.96
C PHE A 210 12.54 7.78 5.92
N GLU A 211 12.00 6.61 6.24
CA GLU A 211 12.11 5.41 5.39
C GLU A 211 10.97 5.27 4.39
N ALA A 212 9.75 5.70 4.72
CA ALA A 212 8.59 5.61 3.83
C ALA A 212 8.37 6.90 3.03
N GLU A 213 8.40 8.07 3.69
CA GLU A 213 8.08 9.35 3.03
C GLU A 213 9.27 9.94 2.27
N GLY A 214 10.51 9.72 2.75
CA GLY A 214 11.72 10.14 2.03
C GLY A 214 11.76 9.66 0.57
N PRO A 215 11.67 8.35 0.29
CA PRO A 215 11.58 7.82 -1.08
C PRO A 215 10.33 8.29 -1.83
N MET A 216 9.25 8.58 -1.11
CA MET A 216 7.99 9.01 -1.70
C MET A 216 8.08 10.43 -2.27
N PHE A 217 8.76 11.37 -1.61
CA PHE A 217 8.98 12.72 -2.14
C PHE A 217 9.74 12.67 -3.48
N LEU A 218 10.75 11.80 -3.59
CA LEU A 218 11.45 11.53 -4.84
C LEU A 218 10.51 10.93 -5.91
N ALA A 219 9.62 10.01 -5.51
CA ALA A 219 8.64 9.41 -6.41
C ALA A 219 7.66 10.43 -6.98
N ILE A 220 7.14 11.35 -6.14
CA ILE A 220 6.24 12.43 -6.58
C ILE A 220 6.97 13.37 -7.55
N PHE A 221 8.21 13.75 -7.23
CA PHE A 221 9.01 14.59 -8.12
C PHE A 221 9.20 13.94 -9.50
N LEU A 222 9.55 12.66 -9.52
CA LEU A 222 9.70 11.90 -10.76
C LEU A 222 8.37 11.86 -11.53
N ALA A 223 7.26 11.59 -10.85
CA ALA A 223 5.95 11.52 -11.48
C ALA A 223 5.49 12.85 -12.08
N ALA A 224 5.69 13.96 -11.36
CA ALA A 224 5.38 15.30 -11.84
C ALA A 224 6.21 15.63 -13.10
N PHE A 225 7.49 15.24 -13.11
CA PHE A 225 8.36 15.37 -14.27
C PHE A 225 7.91 14.50 -15.46
N LEU A 226 7.52 13.24 -15.23
CA LEU A 226 6.97 12.37 -16.28
C LEU A 226 5.65 12.89 -16.86
N LYS A 227 4.83 13.54 -16.03
CA LYS A 227 3.57 14.15 -16.47
C LYS A 227 3.84 15.33 -17.40
N GLU A 228 4.74 16.23 -17.03
CA GLU A 228 5.08 17.42 -17.83
C GLU A 228 5.80 17.07 -19.15
N THR A 229 6.52 15.95 -19.20
CA THR A 229 7.17 15.48 -20.45
C THR A 229 6.20 14.79 -21.41
N GLY A 230 4.93 14.57 -21.04
CA GLY A 230 3.94 13.84 -21.85
C GLY A 230 4.21 12.33 -21.96
N LEU A 231 5.31 11.84 -21.35
CA LEU A 231 5.68 10.42 -21.38
C LEU A 231 4.63 9.54 -20.67
N LEU A 232 3.94 10.11 -19.67
CA LEU A 232 2.86 9.43 -18.97
C LEU A 232 1.68 9.09 -19.90
N GLU A 233 1.32 10.00 -20.80
CA GLU A 233 0.24 9.80 -21.79
C GLU A 233 0.66 8.77 -22.84
N PHE A 234 1.93 8.78 -23.25
CA PHE A 234 2.47 7.75 -24.13
C PHE A 234 2.40 6.36 -23.50
N ILE A 235 2.82 6.20 -22.24
CA ILE A 235 2.71 4.94 -21.50
C ILE A 235 1.24 4.53 -21.34
N ALA A 236 0.35 5.47 -21.01
CA ALA A 236 -1.07 5.19 -20.91
C ALA A 236 -1.64 4.68 -22.24
N SER A 237 -1.23 5.24 -23.37
CA SER A 237 -1.69 4.80 -24.70
C SER A 237 -1.22 3.38 -25.05
N LEU A 238 -0.03 2.96 -24.57
CA LEU A 238 0.47 1.59 -24.74
C LEU A 238 -0.34 0.58 -23.90
N PHE A 239 -0.73 0.97 -22.68
CA PHE A 239 -1.52 0.11 -21.79
C PHE A 239 -3.02 0.18 -22.06
N ASP A 240 -3.50 1.15 -22.85
CA ASP A 240 -4.92 1.35 -23.22
C ASP A 240 -5.51 0.06 -23.81
N VAL A 241 -4.79 -0.62 -24.70
CA VAL A 241 -5.28 -1.86 -25.33
C VAL A 241 -5.48 -2.96 -24.29
N VAL A 242 -4.56 -3.10 -23.33
CA VAL A 242 -4.67 -4.11 -22.28
C VAL A 242 -5.78 -3.72 -21.30
N LEU A 243 -5.85 -2.48 -20.84
CA LEU A 243 -6.79 -2.07 -19.80
C LEU A 243 -8.22 -1.89 -20.33
N SER A 244 -8.41 -1.33 -21.52
CA SER A 244 -9.75 -1.11 -22.07
C SER A 244 -10.34 -2.34 -22.73
N LYS A 245 -9.56 -3.18 -23.42
CA LYS A 245 -10.11 -4.42 -24.03
C LYS A 245 -10.14 -5.60 -23.07
N PHE A 246 -9.16 -5.77 -22.19
CA PHE A 246 -9.08 -6.94 -21.31
C PHE A 246 -9.81 -6.70 -19.97
N LEU A 247 -9.62 -5.53 -19.36
CA LEU A 247 -10.25 -5.16 -18.09
C LEU A 247 -11.60 -4.43 -18.26
N GLY A 248 -11.92 -3.93 -19.46
CA GLY A 248 -13.18 -3.21 -19.70
C GLY A 248 -13.25 -1.83 -19.06
N LEU A 249 -12.11 -1.25 -18.67
CA LEU A 249 -12.03 0.04 -17.98
C LEU A 249 -11.92 1.22 -18.98
N PRO A 250 -12.49 2.39 -18.65
CA PRO A 250 -12.35 3.58 -19.48
C PRO A 250 -10.91 4.12 -19.45
N LYS A 251 -10.55 4.92 -20.46
CA LYS A 251 -9.15 5.38 -20.67
C LYS A 251 -8.62 6.22 -19.51
N GLU A 252 -9.51 6.95 -18.84
CA GLU A 252 -9.20 7.78 -17.69
C GLU A 252 -8.71 6.95 -16.49
N ALA A 253 -9.22 5.72 -16.35
CA ALA A 253 -8.80 4.79 -15.28
C ALA A 253 -7.34 4.34 -15.44
N VAL A 254 -6.80 4.33 -16.66
CA VAL A 254 -5.39 3.98 -16.93
C VAL A 254 -4.46 4.97 -16.24
N ILE A 255 -4.76 6.26 -16.34
CA ILE A 255 -3.96 7.32 -15.72
C ILE A 255 -3.97 7.16 -14.19
N PHE A 256 -5.13 6.86 -13.61
CA PHE A 256 -5.26 6.62 -12.17
C PHE A 256 -4.49 5.38 -11.70
N LEU A 257 -4.53 4.28 -12.47
CA LEU A 257 -3.76 3.08 -12.15
C LEU A 257 -2.24 3.31 -12.23
N ILE A 258 -1.77 4.11 -13.19
CA ILE A 258 -0.35 4.51 -13.28
C ILE A 258 0.04 5.37 -12.09
N LEU A 259 -0.80 6.32 -11.69
CA LEU A 259 -0.60 7.11 -10.46
C LEU A 259 -0.58 6.21 -9.21
N GLY A 260 -1.31 5.09 -9.25
CA GLY A 260 -1.27 4.00 -8.28
C GLY A 260 0.12 3.43 -7.99
N ILE A 261 1.03 3.41 -8.98
CA ILE A 261 2.42 2.93 -8.82
C ILE A 261 3.17 3.81 -7.82
N ILE A 262 2.93 5.12 -7.87
CA ILE A 262 3.53 6.07 -6.94
C ILE A 262 2.93 5.83 -5.56
N ARG A 263 1.60 5.70 -5.52
CA ARG A 263 0.83 5.65 -4.27
C ARG A 263 -0.49 4.91 -4.49
N ARG A 264 -0.65 3.77 -3.81
CA ARG A 264 -1.74 2.81 -4.09
C ARG A 264 -3.16 3.38 -3.93
N GLU A 265 -3.38 4.34 -3.03
CA GLU A 265 -4.71 4.94 -2.86
C GLU A 265 -5.08 5.93 -3.96
N MET A 266 -4.09 6.48 -4.68
CA MET A 266 -4.33 7.32 -5.87
C MET A 266 -4.90 6.53 -7.05
N ALA A 267 -4.82 5.19 -7.04
CA ALA A 267 -5.53 4.38 -8.01
C ALA A 267 -7.04 4.31 -7.74
N VAL A 268 -7.45 4.41 -6.47
CA VAL A 268 -8.82 4.11 -6.05
C VAL A 268 -9.66 5.38 -5.90
N ALA A 269 -9.11 6.40 -5.25
CA ALA A 269 -9.87 7.63 -4.95
C ALA A 269 -10.42 8.33 -6.20
N PRO A 270 -9.67 8.47 -7.31
CA PRO A 270 -10.20 9.10 -8.52
C PRO A 270 -11.25 8.25 -9.25
N LEU A 271 -11.25 6.92 -9.09
CA LEU A 271 -12.27 6.05 -9.69
C LEU A 271 -13.66 6.35 -9.15
N ILE A 272 -13.77 6.89 -7.93
CA ILE A 272 -15.06 7.31 -7.33
C ILE A 272 -15.70 8.44 -8.15
N SER A 273 -14.89 9.29 -8.78
CA SER A 273 -15.38 10.40 -9.61
C SER A 273 -15.83 9.97 -11.00
N LEU A 274 -15.48 8.75 -11.42
CA LEU A 274 -15.95 8.16 -12.66
C LEU A 274 -17.26 7.41 -12.39
N ASN A 275 -18.35 7.78 -13.06
CA ASN A 275 -19.64 7.07 -12.98
C ASN A 275 -19.55 5.70 -13.70
N LEU A 276 -18.80 4.76 -13.12
CA LEU A 276 -18.53 3.43 -13.64
C LEU A 276 -19.68 2.46 -13.35
N THR A 277 -19.78 1.40 -14.16
CA THR A 277 -20.70 0.30 -13.87
C THR A 277 -20.25 -0.51 -12.64
N PRO A 278 -21.16 -1.20 -11.93
CA PRO A 278 -20.80 -1.99 -10.74
C PRO A 278 -19.69 -3.02 -11.00
N LEU A 279 -19.73 -3.67 -12.18
CA LEU A 279 -18.71 -4.62 -12.61
C LEU A 279 -17.36 -3.93 -12.81
N GLN A 280 -17.31 -2.78 -13.49
CA GLN A 280 -16.08 -2.03 -13.71
C GLN A 280 -15.48 -1.53 -12.40
N VAL A 281 -16.31 -1.09 -11.44
CA VAL A 281 -15.85 -0.68 -10.11
C VAL A 281 -15.22 -1.85 -9.37
N PHE A 282 -15.84 -3.03 -9.43
CA PHE A 282 -15.29 -4.22 -8.78
C PHE A 282 -13.98 -4.70 -9.43
N VAL A 283 -13.90 -4.70 -10.77
CA VAL A 283 -12.66 -5.00 -11.50
C VAL A 283 -11.56 -3.99 -11.17
N GLY A 284 -11.88 -2.68 -11.19
CA GLY A 284 -10.94 -1.63 -10.82
C GLY A 284 -10.44 -1.75 -9.38
N ALA A 285 -11.34 -2.06 -8.45
CA ALA A 285 -11.00 -2.31 -7.05
C ALA A 285 -10.09 -3.54 -6.89
N ALA A 286 -10.43 -4.67 -7.52
CA ALA A 286 -9.61 -5.89 -7.48
C ALA A 286 -8.22 -5.67 -8.08
N VAL A 287 -8.15 -5.01 -9.25
CA VAL A 287 -6.88 -4.70 -9.90
C VAL A 287 -6.06 -3.79 -9.00
N SER A 288 -6.63 -2.69 -8.51
CA SER A 288 -5.91 -1.75 -7.62
C SER A 288 -5.38 -2.41 -6.35
N LEU A 289 -6.10 -3.42 -5.82
CA LEU A 289 -5.70 -4.16 -4.62
C LEU A 289 -4.45 -5.01 -4.87
N PHE A 290 -4.45 -5.79 -5.95
CA PHE A 290 -3.34 -6.71 -6.29
C PHE A 290 -2.23 -6.04 -7.10
N TYR A 291 -2.44 -4.80 -7.52
CA TYR A 291 -1.51 -4.03 -8.33
C TYR A 291 -0.16 -3.84 -7.66
N LEU A 292 0.84 -3.45 -8.44
CA LEU A 292 2.25 -3.24 -8.05
C LEU A 292 2.40 -2.62 -6.64
N PRO A 293 3.37 -3.07 -5.83
CA PRO A 293 3.78 -2.35 -4.62
C PRO A 293 4.09 -0.89 -4.96
N CYS A 294 3.75 0.02 -4.05
CA CYS A 294 4.09 1.43 -4.25
C CYS A 294 5.62 1.60 -4.36
N LEU A 295 6.05 2.69 -5.01
CA LEU A 295 7.46 2.94 -5.30
C LEU A 295 8.34 2.89 -4.03
N SER A 296 7.82 3.37 -2.89
CA SER A 296 8.52 3.26 -1.59
C SER A 296 8.74 1.80 -1.18
N VAL A 297 7.74 0.93 -1.32
CA VAL A 297 7.87 -0.51 -1.00
C VAL A 297 8.86 -1.16 -1.97
N PHE A 298 8.77 -0.86 -3.26
CA PHE A 298 9.73 -1.36 -4.25
C PHE A 298 11.17 -0.97 -3.91
N GLY A 299 11.38 0.30 -3.51
CA GLY A 299 12.70 0.79 -3.08
C GLY A 299 13.22 0.09 -1.83
N VAL A 300 12.36 -0.19 -0.86
CA VAL A 300 12.71 -0.91 0.37
C VAL A 300 13.02 -2.38 0.09
N ILE A 301 12.21 -3.07 -0.73
CA ILE A 301 12.48 -4.45 -1.15
C ILE A 301 13.84 -4.54 -1.88
N THR A 302 14.14 -3.55 -2.72
CA THR A 302 15.43 -3.46 -3.42
C THR A 302 16.59 -3.36 -2.44
N LYS A 303 16.46 -2.55 -1.39
CA LYS A 303 17.45 -2.41 -0.32
C LYS A 303 17.57 -3.65 0.57
N GLU A 304 16.46 -4.33 0.86
CA GLU A 304 16.43 -5.49 1.76
C GLU A 304 16.94 -6.77 1.14
N PHE A 305 16.62 -7.00 -0.14
CA PHE A 305 16.94 -8.27 -0.80
C PHE A 305 17.92 -8.06 -1.94
N ASN A 306 17.45 -7.49 -3.05
CA ASN A 306 18.17 -7.17 -4.28
C ASN A 306 17.17 -6.58 -5.30
N LEU A 307 17.68 -5.86 -6.31
CA LEU A 307 16.87 -5.34 -7.41
C LEU A 307 16.15 -6.45 -8.20
N LYS A 308 16.81 -7.59 -8.42
CA LYS A 308 16.21 -8.74 -9.14
C LYS A 308 14.95 -9.26 -8.44
N THR A 309 14.99 -9.38 -7.12
CA THR A 309 13.85 -9.83 -6.31
C THR A 309 12.73 -8.80 -6.33
N ALA A 310 13.06 -7.50 -6.25
CA ALA A 310 12.06 -6.43 -6.34
C ALA A 310 11.35 -6.43 -7.70
N ILE A 311 12.10 -6.54 -8.79
CA ILE A 311 11.54 -6.63 -10.15
C ILE A 311 10.68 -7.88 -10.30
N LEU A 312 11.13 -9.03 -9.79
CA LEU A 312 10.36 -10.27 -9.85
C LEU A 312 9.01 -10.15 -9.11
N ILE A 313 9.01 -9.59 -7.89
CA ILE A 313 7.79 -9.37 -7.10
C ILE A 313 6.88 -8.33 -7.79
N GLY A 314 7.46 -7.25 -8.33
CA GLY A 314 6.72 -6.21 -9.03
C GLY A 314 6.07 -6.71 -10.33
N LEU A 315 6.79 -7.46 -11.15
CA LEU A 315 6.24 -8.03 -12.38
C LEU A 315 5.20 -9.12 -12.09
N SER A 316 5.45 -9.98 -11.11
CA SER A 316 4.50 -11.04 -10.75
C SER A 316 3.21 -10.46 -10.16
N THR A 317 3.27 -9.43 -9.31
CA THR A 317 2.06 -8.72 -8.83
C THR A 317 1.29 -8.08 -9.97
N PHE A 318 1.98 -7.39 -10.88
CA PHE A 318 1.33 -6.76 -12.04
C PHE A 318 0.62 -7.77 -12.96
N VAL A 319 1.30 -8.87 -13.30
CA VAL A 319 0.73 -9.93 -14.15
C VAL A 319 -0.46 -10.59 -13.45
N CYS A 320 -0.33 -10.92 -12.16
CA CYS A 320 -1.44 -11.48 -11.39
C CYS A 320 -2.64 -10.54 -11.32
N ALA A 321 -2.42 -9.23 -11.10
CA ALA A 321 -3.49 -8.24 -11.04
C ALA A 321 -4.27 -8.15 -12.36
N ILE A 322 -3.58 -8.15 -13.50
CA ILE A 322 -4.22 -8.14 -14.83
C ILE A 322 -4.99 -9.43 -15.08
N LEU A 323 -4.40 -10.59 -14.77
CA LEU A 323 -5.07 -11.89 -14.97
C LEU A 323 -6.33 -12.02 -14.11
N ILE A 324 -6.26 -11.64 -12.83
CA ILE A 324 -7.41 -11.66 -11.93
C ILE A 324 -8.48 -10.66 -12.40
N GLY A 325 -8.08 -9.43 -12.73
CA GLY A 325 -9.00 -8.40 -13.21
C GLY A 325 -9.70 -8.80 -14.51
N GLY A 326 -8.97 -9.33 -15.48
CA GLY A 326 -9.53 -9.82 -16.74
C GLY A 326 -10.44 -11.04 -16.56
N ALA A 327 -10.08 -11.97 -15.68
CA ALA A 327 -10.93 -13.11 -15.35
C ALA A 327 -12.25 -12.66 -14.73
N ILE A 328 -12.23 -11.70 -13.80
CA ILE A 328 -13.43 -11.12 -13.20
C ILE A 328 -14.29 -10.43 -14.26
N ASN A 329 -13.69 -9.66 -15.16
CA ASN A 329 -14.40 -8.97 -16.22
C ASN A 329 -15.10 -9.96 -17.18
N PHE A 330 -14.39 -11.01 -17.60
CA PHE A 330 -14.92 -12.04 -18.48
C PHE A 330 -16.06 -12.84 -17.83
N ILE A 331 -15.88 -13.28 -16.58
CA ILE A 331 -16.90 -14.00 -15.83
C ILE A 331 -18.13 -13.10 -15.59
N GLY A 332 -17.91 -11.84 -15.23
CA GLY A 332 -18.99 -10.89 -14.98
C GLY A 332 -19.85 -10.62 -16.21
N HIS A 333 -19.25 -10.55 -17.40
CA HIS A 333 -19.98 -10.44 -18.67
C HIS A 333 -20.70 -11.73 -19.10
N LEU A 334 -20.35 -12.86 -18.51
CA LEU A 334 -20.99 -14.16 -18.79
C LEU A 334 -22.20 -14.41 -17.87
N ILE A 335 -22.24 -13.73 -16.72
CA ILE A 335 -23.28 -13.83 -15.69
C ILE A 335 -24.36 -12.74 -15.84
N LEU A 336 -24.00 -11.55 -16.34
CA LEU A 336 -24.89 -10.41 -16.61
C LEU A 336 -25.43 -10.44 -18.04
#